data_AF-A0A527DEP2-F1
#
_entry.id   AF-A0A527DEP2-F1
#
_cell.length_a   1.000
_cell.length_b   1.000
_cell.length_c   1.000
_cell.angle_alpha   90.00
_cell.angle_beta   90.00
_cell.angle_gamma   90.00
#
_symmetry.space_group_name_H-M   'P 1'
#
loop_
_entity.id
_entity.type
_entity.pdbx_description
1 polymer ?
#
loop_
_entity_poly.entity_id
_entity_poly.type
_entity_poly.pdbx_seq_one_letter_code
_entity_poly.pdbx_strand_id
1 'polypeptide(L)'
;MMAKVVSVLTSGQSARDWVFENNPPMGGATGEAFTNTLASSGMAPASVLAREAIQNSVDAKAGLDQKVRVEFVAKAVKGKDKTAFVAAAGLDKIAARADRLGFKEPNCIADLGNAKKPLNLLFVNDHNTTGLAGDPSDSESKFSRFLLSLGDGGKEHSEHGTGGSYGFGKSVYSSNSGILTIFAYSRTKDGNGKPMSLLFGCGYYRKHKHHDDGFTGRAW
;
A
#
# COMPACT_ATOMS: atom_id res chain seq x y z
N MET A 1 6.60 20.81 5.49
CA MET A 1 5.27 21.10 6.05
C MET A 1 4.35 19.89 5.78
N MET A 2 4.51 18.80 6.55
CA MET A 2 3.76 17.54 6.39
C MET A 2 2.51 17.52 7.28
N ALA A 3 1.53 18.41 7.04
CA ALA A 3 0.35 18.53 7.92
C ALA A 3 -0.98 18.11 7.26
N LYS A 4 -0.95 17.42 6.12
CA LYS A 4 -2.18 17.07 5.37
C LYS A 4 -2.29 15.62 4.86
N VAL A 5 -1.45 14.70 5.33
CA VAL A 5 -1.45 13.31 4.83
C VAL A 5 -2.46 12.42 5.56
N VAL A 6 -2.77 12.73 6.82
CA VAL A 6 -3.71 11.94 7.63
C VAL A 6 -5.00 12.71 7.84
N SER A 7 -6.09 12.13 7.38
CA SER A 7 -7.43 12.60 7.71
C SER A 7 -8.24 11.50 8.35
N VAL A 8 -8.84 11.83 9.48
CA VAL A 8 -9.82 10.98 10.15
C VAL A 8 -11.08 10.97 9.29
N LEU A 9 -11.34 9.86 8.58
CA LEU A 9 -12.62 9.63 7.95
C LEU A 9 -13.64 9.32 9.05
N THR A 10 -14.60 10.21 9.23
CA THR A 10 -15.79 9.95 10.04
C THR A 10 -16.85 9.28 9.17
N SER A 11 -17.74 8.51 9.78
CA SER A 11 -18.86 7.87 9.06
C SER A 11 -19.68 8.94 8.31
N GLY A 12 -19.70 8.88 6.98
CA GLY A 12 -20.47 9.77 6.12
C GLY A 12 -19.69 10.73 5.22
N GLN A 13 -18.35 10.75 5.28
CA GLN A 13 -17.54 11.50 4.29
C GLN A 13 -17.35 10.70 3.00
N SER A 14 -17.43 11.37 1.84
CA SER A 14 -17.09 10.77 0.54
C SER A 14 -15.62 10.33 0.51
N ALA A 15 -15.31 9.31 -0.29
CA ALA A 15 -13.93 8.97 -0.61
C ALA A 15 -13.19 10.24 -1.06
N ARG A 16 -12.05 10.53 -0.43
CA ARG A 16 -11.18 11.61 -0.91
C ARG A 16 -10.60 11.19 -2.24
N ASP A 17 -10.44 12.15 -3.15
CA ASP A 17 -9.77 11.91 -4.42
C ASP A 17 -8.31 11.49 -4.19
N TRP A 18 -7.78 10.69 -5.09
CA TRP A 18 -6.37 10.33 -5.14
C TRP A 18 -5.48 11.57 -5.30
N VAL A 19 -4.52 11.72 -4.40
CA VAL A 19 -3.47 12.72 -4.46
C VAL A 19 -2.26 12.10 -5.15
N PHE A 20 -1.84 12.70 -6.27
CA PHE A 20 -0.58 12.34 -6.94
C PHE A 20 0.50 13.32 -6.49
N GLU A 21 1.63 12.81 -6.01
CA GLU A 21 2.71 13.64 -5.49
C GLU A 21 3.42 14.39 -6.63
N ASN A 22 3.40 15.72 -6.56
CA ASN A 22 4.15 16.57 -7.47
C ASN A 22 5.65 16.31 -7.34
N ASN A 23 6.35 16.33 -8.46
CA ASN A 23 7.79 16.18 -8.49
C ASN A 23 8.45 17.41 -7.84
N PRO A 24 9.13 17.26 -6.68
CA PRO A 24 9.76 18.40 -6.02
C PRO A 24 10.94 18.93 -6.85
N PRO A 25 11.30 20.23 -6.70
CA PRO A 25 12.37 20.86 -7.48
C PRO A 25 13.72 20.14 -7.37
N MET A 26 14.03 19.59 -6.19
CA MET A 26 15.29 18.87 -5.92
C MET A 26 15.21 17.37 -6.26
N GLY A 27 14.09 16.91 -6.85
CA GLY A 27 13.83 15.50 -7.04
C GLY A 27 13.61 14.74 -5.72
N GLY A 28 13.50 13.42 -5.82
CA GLY A 28 13.19 12.53 -4.71
C GLY A 28 13.02 11.10 -5.20
N ALA A 29 12.70 10.19 -4.28
CA ALA A 29 12.43 8.80 -4.63
C ALA A 29 11.20 8.70 -5.54
N THR A 30 11.38 8.09 -6.71
CA THR A 30 10.28 7.86 -7.67
C THR A 30 9.44 6.66 -7.27
N GLY A 31 8.17 6.63 -7.68
CA GLY A 31 7.29 5.48 -7.45
C GLY A 31 7.89 4.15 -7.98
N GLU A 32 8.50 4.18 -9.16
CA GLU A 32 9.11 2.99 -9.77
C GLU A 32 10.39 2.50 -9.08
N ALA A 33 11.11 3.36 -8.35
CA ALA A 33 12.24 2.92 -7.54
C ALA A 33 11.80 1.87 -6.50
N PHE A 34 10.56 1.96 -6.02
CA PHE A 34 10.01 1.01 -5.05
C PHE A 34 9.65 -0.35 -5.66
N THR A 35 9.34 -0.42 -6.95
CA THR A 35 9.00 -1.69 -7.61
C THR A 35 10.23 -2.44 -8.12
N ASN A 36 11.31 -1.72 -8.44
CA ASN A 36 12.50 -2.31 -9.08
C ASN A 36 13.42 -3.04 -8.10
N THR A 37 13.50 -2.61 -6.83
CA THR A 37 14.41 -3.21 -5.83
C THR A 37 14.07 -4.67 -5.49
N LEU A 38 12.83 -5.10 -5.71
CA LEU A 38 12.38 -6.47 -5.43
C LEU A 38 12.58 -7.44 -6.61
N ALA A 39 12.84 -6.90 -7.81
CA ALA A 39 12.98 -7.69 -9.04
C ALA A 39 14.30 -8.49 -9.10
N SER A 40 15.29 -8.13 -8.28
CA SER A 40 16.63 -8.74 -8.27
C SER A 40 16.78 -9.92 -7.30
N SER A 41 15.72 -10.34 -6.61
CA SER A 41 15.81 -11.40 -5.59
C SER A 41 15.96 -12.82 -6.15
N GLY A 42 15.72 -13.03 -7.45
CA GLY A 42 15.73 -14.36 -8.08
C GLY A 42 14.56 -15.27 -7.67
N MET A 43 13.69 -14.79 -6.78
CA MET A 43 12.54 -15.51 -6.25
C MET A 43 11.25 -15.12 -7.00
N ALA A 44 10.31 -16.06 -7.13
CA ALA A 44 9.00 -15.77 -7.71
C ALA A 44 8.28 -14.65 -6.92
N PRO A 45 7.63 -13.67 -7.58
CA PRO A 45 7.00 -12.53 -6.90
C PRO A 45 6.03 -12.91 -5.78
N ALA A 46 5.24 -13.98 -6.00
CA ALA A 46 4.30 -14.50 -5.00
C ALA A 46 5.00 -15.02 -3.73
N SER A 47 6.17 -15.66 -3.88
CA SER A 47 6.96 -16.14 -2.75
C SER A 47 7.59 -14.99 -1.96
N VAL A 48 8.04 -13.94 -2.66
CA VAL A 48 8.53 -12.71 -2.01
C VAL A 48 7.40 -12.02 -1.24
N LEU A 49 6.22 -11.89 -1.84
CA LEU A 49 5.04 -11.35 -1.18
C LEU A 49 4.71 -12.15 0.08
N ALA A 50 4.64 -13.48 -0.01
CA ALA A 50 4.32 -14.32 1.13
C ALA A 50 5.34 -14.18 2.26
N ARG A 51 6.64 -14.23 1.92
CA ARG A 51 7.74 -14.07 2.89
C ARG A 51 7.64 -12.73 3.62
N GLU A 52 7.60 -11.63 2.87
CA GLU A 52 7.59 -10.29 3.46
C GLU A 52 6.30 -10.01 4.24
N ALA A 53 5.14 -10.50 3.76
CA ALA A 53 3.88 -10.35 4.49
C ALA A 53 3.89 -11.10 5.83
N ILE A 54 4.38 -12.33 5.82
CA ILE A 54 4.50 -13.14 7.04
C ILE A 54 5.50 -12.48 8.01
N GLN A 55 6.66 -12.04 7.52
CA GLN A 55 7.65 -11.37 8.36
C GLN A 55 7.10 -10.08 8.98
N ASN A 56 6.44 -9.22 8.19
CA ASN A 56 5.81 -8.00 8.69
C ASN A 56 4.76 -8.30 9.78
N SER A 57 3.99 -9.37 9.62
CA SER A 57 2.98 -9.79 10.58
C SER A 57 3.61 -10.33 11.88
N VAL A 58 4.67 -11.13 11.77
CA VAL A 58 5.42 -11.69 12.91
C VAL A 58 6.12 -10.59 13.71
N ASP A 59 6.75 -9.63 13.03
CA ASP A 59 7.36 -8.44 13.66
C ASP A 59 6.32 -7.60 14.42
N ALA A 60 5.04 -7.70 14.05
CA ALA A 60 3.93 -6.96 14.64
C ALA A 60 3.13 -7.74 15.70
N LYS A 61 3.61 -8.91 16.16
CA LYS A 61 2.92 -9.74 17.17
C LYS A 61 2.52 -8.94 18.43
N ALA A 62 1.27 -9.06 18.87
CA ALA A 62 0.71 -8.22 19.96
C ALA A 62 0.96 -8.76 21.38
N GLY A 63 1.15 -10.06 21.55
CA GLY A 63 1.29 -10.72 22.85
C GLY A 63 1.93 -12.10 22.69
N LEU A 64 2.37 -12.73 23.78
CA LEU A 64 3.09 -14.02 23.73
C LEU A 64 2.17 -15.24 23.66
N ASP A 65 0.91 -15.08 24.05
CA ASP A 65 -0.11 -16.10 24.25
C ASP A 65 -0.69 -16.67 22.94
N GLN A 66 -0.73 -15.86 21.88
CA GLN A 66 -1.29 -16.27 20.60
C GLN A 66 -0.24 -16.29 19.49
N LYS A 67 -0.37 -17.26 18.57
CA LYS A 67 0.41 -17.28 17.33
C LYS A 67 -0.16 -16.27 16.35
N VAL A 68 0.71 -15.59 15.62
CA VAL A 68 0.31 -14.76 14.47
C VAL A 68 -0.29 -15.67 13.41
N ARG A 69 -1.46 -15.31 12.90
CA ARG A 69 -2.12 -15.99 11.78
C ARG A 69 -2.16 -15.04 10.61
N VAL A 70 -1.74 -15.52 9.44
CA VAL A 70 -1.78 -14.78 8.17
C VAL A 70 -2.61 -15.57 7.18
N GLU A 71 -3.55 -14.90 6.51
CA GLU A 71 -4.43 -15.48 5.51
C GLU A 71 -4.28 -14.76 4.18
N PHE A 72 -4.10 -15.54 3.11
CA PHE A 72 -4.13 -15.05 1.74
C PHE A 72 -5.45 -15.46 1.11
N VAL A 73 -6.30 -14.50 0.78
CA VAL A 73 -7.63 -14.75 0.22
C VAL A 73 -7.75 -14.12 -1.16
N ALA A 74 -7.86 -14.96 -2.19
CA ALA A 74 -8.18 -14.51 -3.53
C ALA A 74 -9.71 -14.40 -3.67
N LYS A 75 -10.21 -13.22 -4.05
CA LYS A 75 -11.64 -12.95 -4.21
C LYS A 75 -11.91 -12.27 -5.54
N ALA A 76 -12.86 -12.82 -6.30
CA ALA A 76 -13.40 -12.18 -7.49
C ALA A 76 -14.69 -11.43 -7.15
N VAL A 77 -14.69 -10.10 -7.29
CA VAL A 77 -15.90 -9.27 -7.11
C VAL A 77 -16.54 -8.98 -8.47
N LYS A 78 -17.87 -9.02 -8.55
CA LYS A 78 -18.66 -8.94 -9.79
C LYS A 78 -19.88 -8.04 -9.59
N GLY A 79 -20.53 -7.65 -10.69
CA GLY A 79 -21.81 -6.93 -10.66
C GLY A 79 -21.76 -5.67 -9.79
N LYS A 80 -22.78 -5.49 -8.94
CA LYS A 80 -22.91 -4.31 -8.07
C LYS A 80 -21.75 -4.13 -7.10
N ASP A 81 -21.20 -5.23 -6.56
CA ASP A 81 -20.07 -5.16 -5.63
C ASP A 81 -18.81 -4.65 -6.32
N LYS A 82 -18.58 -5.07 -7.58
CA LYS A 82 -17.48 -4.53 -8.39
C LYS A 82 -17.67 -3.03 -8.62
N THR A 83 -18.85 -2.61 -9.05
CA THR A 83 -19.14 -1.18 -9.27
C THR A 83 -18.94 -0.36 -8.01
N ALA A 84 -19.44 -0.83 -6.86
CA ALA A 84 -19.26 -0.17 -5.57
C ALA A 84 -17.79 -0.10 -5.16
N PHE A 85 -17.02 -1.18 -5.33
CA PHE A 85 -15.60 -1.18 -5.03
C PHE A 85 -14.83 -0.20 -5.91
N VAL A 86 -15.03 -0.24 -7.24
CA VAL A 86 -14.36 0.66 -8.20
C VAL A 86 -14.58 2.12 -7.84
N ALA A 87 -15.82 2.48 -7.49
CA ALA A 87 -16.19 3.83 -7.08
C ALA A 87 -15.56 4.20 -5.73
N ALA A 88 -15.67 3.34 -4.71
CA ALA A 88 -15.13 3.60 -3.37
C ALA A 88 -13.60 3.68 -3.35
N ALA A 89 -12.93 2.89 -4.19
CA ALA A 89 -11.48 2.88 -4.34
C ALA A 89 -10.95 4.00 -5.26
N GLY A 90 -11.83 4.79 -5.90
CA GLY A 90 -11.44 5.87 -6.81
C GLY A 90 -10.60 5.40 -7.99
N LEU A 91 -10.83 4.18 -8.49
CA LEU A 91 -9.98 3.60 -9.55
C LEU A 91 -10.13 4.31 -10.90
N ASP A 92 -11.19 5.10 -11.09
CA ASP A 92 -11.35 5.99 -12.25
C ASP A 92 -10.24 7.04 -12.32
N LYS A 93 -9.79 7.58 -11.18
CA LYS A 93 -8.69 8.56 -11.11
C LYS A 93 -7.35 7.96 -11.51
N ILE A 94 -7.11 6.72 -11.08
CA ILE A 94 -5.94 5.94 -11.49
C ILE A 94 -6.04 5.61 -12.99
N ALA A 95 -7.21 5.16 -13.46
CA ALA A 95 -7.44 4.82 -14.87
C ALA A 95 -7.27 6.02 -15.81
N ALA A 96 -7.62 7.24 -15.37
CA ALA A 96 -7.44 8.46 -16.15
C ALA A 96 -5.97 8.76 -16.53
N ARG A 97 -5.00 8.13 -15.84
CA ARG A 97 -3.56 8.29 -16.11
C ARG A 97 -2.90 6.98 -16.59
N ALA A 98 -3.67 5.95 -16.91
CA ALA A 98 -3.21 4.57 -17.05
C ALA A 98 -2.02 4.36 -18.01
N ASP A 99 -2.04 5.07 -19.14
CA ASP A 99 -1.00 5.03 -20.18
C ASP A 99 0.38 5.50 -19.69
N ARG A 100 0.43 6.22 -18.56
CA ARG A 100 1.64 6.83 -18.01
C ARG A 100 2.11 6.22 -16.70
N LEU A 101 1.25 5.47 -16.00
CA LEU A 101 1.55 4.92 -14.68
C LEU A 101 2.39 3.64 -14.71
N GLY A 102 2.53 3.00 -15.87
CA GLY A 102 3.42 1.84 -16.04
C GLY A 102 2.91 0.58 -15.35
N PHE A 103 1.61 0.31 -15.44
CA PHE A 103 1.00 -0.91 -14.90
C PHE A 103 1.59 -2.18 -15.50
N LYS A 104 1.39 -3.29 -14.78
CA LYS A 104 1.77 -4.63 -15.23
C LYS A 104 0.62 -5.22 -16.03
N GLU A 105 0.93 -6.02 -17.04
CA GLU A 105 -0.06 -6.83 -17.73
C GLU A 105 0.02 -8.28 -17.24
N PRO A 106 -1.12 -8.97 -17.03
CA PRO A 106 -2.49 -8.45 -17.15
C PRO A 106 -2.91 -7.55 -15.96
N ASN A 107 -3.75 -6.54 -16.19
CA ASN A 107 -4.43 -5.75 -15.14
C ASN A 107 -5.93 -5.54 -15.39
N CYS A 108 -6.59 -4.84 -14.46
CA CYS A 108 -8.05 -4.64 -14.47
C CYS A 108 -8.53 -3.33 -15.08
N ILE A 109 -7.63 -2.42 -15.50
CA ILE A 109 -7.97 -1.02 -15.82
C ILE A 109 -8.92 -0.92 -17.01
N ALA A 110 -8.63 -1.64 -18.10
CA ALA A 110 -9.48 -1.66 -19.29
C ALA A 110 -10.87 -2.26 -19.03
N ASP A 111 -11.01 -3.02 -17.95
CA ASP A 111 -12.20 -3.81 -17.64
C ASP A 111 -13.00 -3.25 -16.46
N LEU A 112 -12.64 -2.11 -15.86
CA LEU A 112 -13.32 -1.57 -14.67
C LEU A 112 -14.84 -1.40 -14.90
N GLY A 113 -15.24 -0.90 -16.07
CA GLY A 113 -16.65 -0.75 -16.47
C GLY A 113 -17.30 -2.01 -17.05
N ASN A 114 -16.54 -3.07 -17.33
CA ASN A 114 -17.06 -4.28 -17.94
C ASN A 114 -17.72 -5.19 -16.90
N ALA A 115 -19.05 -5.20 -16.86
CA ALA A 115 -19.82 -6.00 -15.90
C ALA A 115 -19.63 -7.52 -16.03
N LYS A 116 -19.20 -8.01 -17.21
CA LYS A 116 -18.99 -9.44 -17.47
C LYS A 116 -17.65 -9.96 -16.93
N LYS A 117 -16.68 -9.07 -16.70
CA LYS A 117 -15.37 -9.45 -16.19
C LYS A 117 -15.26 -9.17 -14.68
N PRO A 118 -14.87 -10.17 -13.86
CA PRO A 118 -14.65 -9.93 -12.43
C PRO A 118 -13.46 -8.98 -12.21
N LEU A 119 -13.47 -8.28 -11.07
CA LEU A 119 -12.28 -7.66 -10.51
C LEU A 119 -11.69 -8.64 -9.49
N ASN A 120 -10.45 -9.06 -9.71
CA ASN A 120 -9.75 -9.98 -8.82
C ASN A 120 -8.99 -9.18 -7.76
N LEU A 121 -9.21 -9.52 -6.50
CA LEU A 121 -8.59 -8.92 -5.33
C LEU A 121 -7.83 -10.01 -4.57
N LEU A 122 -6.66 -9.65 -4.04
CA LEU A 122 -5.92 -10.46 -3.08
C LEU A 122 -5.95 -9.74 -1.74
N PHE A 123 -6.51 -10.40 -0.72
CA PHE A 123 -6.45 -9.94 0.66
C PHE A 123 -5.31 -10.66 1.37
N VAL A 124 -4.53 -9.90 2.13
CA VAL A 124 -3.52 -10.40 3.06
C VAL A 124 -3.96 -9.96 4.45
N ASN A 125 -4.61 -10.86 5.18
CA ASN A 125 -5.16 -10.58 6.51
C ASN A 125 -4.21 -11.13 7.57
N ASP A 126 -3.81 -10.29 8.53
CA ASP A 126 -3.08 -10.71 9.70
C ASP A 126 -3.94 -10.61 10.97
N HIS A 127 -3.68 -11.52 11.91
CA HIS A 127 -4.39 -11.59 13.19
C HIS A 127 -3.40 -11.77 14.33
N ASN A 128 -3.81 -11.34 15.52
CA ASN A 128 -3.01 -11.35 16.75
C ASN A 128 -1.76 -10.47 16.65
N THR A 129 -1.87 -9.40 15.85
CA THR A 129 -0.85 -8.36 15.67
C THR A 129 -1.32 -7.05 16.30
N THR A 130 -0.40 -6.11 16.51
CA THR A 130 -0.73 -4.76 16.99
C THR A 130 -1.43 -3.93 15.93
N GLY A 131 -1.48 -4.41 14.68
CA GLY A 131 -1.77 -3.59 13.51
C GLY A 131 -0.76 -2.43 13.37
N LEU A 132 -1.18 -1.40 12.62
CA LEU A 132 -0.42 -0.17 12.38
C LEU A 132 -0.56 0.83 13.56
N ALA A 133 -0.14 0.39 14.75
CA ALA A 133 -0.28 1.15 16.00
C ALA A 133 0.54 2.45 16.06
N GLY A 134 0.09 3.37 16.92
CA GLY A 134 0.69 4.67 17.16
C GLY A 134 -0.15 5.82 16.60
N ASP A 135 0.36 7.04 16.72
CA ASP A 135 -0.26 8.22 16.10
C ASP A 135 0.07 8.23 14.60
N PRO A 136 -0.91 8.15 13.68
CA PRO A 136 -0.63 8.14 12.25
C PRO A 136 0.02 9.43 11.74
N SER A 137 -0.09 10.54 12.48
CA SER A 137 0.57 11.80 12.14
C SER A 137 2.06 11.83 12.49
N ASP A 138 2.52 10.91 13.33
CA ASP A 138 3.92 10.73 13.66
C ASP A 138 4.65 9.99 12.53
N SER A 139 5.76 10.55 12.06
CA SER A 139 6.62 9.95 11.02
C SER A 139 7.23 8.62 11.46
N GLU A 140 7.39 8.43 12.77
CA GLU A 140 7.97 7.23 13.37
C GLU A 140 6.93 6.15 13.70
N SER A 141 5.64 6.44 13.47
CA SER A 141 4.57 5.47 13.71
C SER A 141 4.68 4.25 12.80
N LYS A 142 4.09 3.13 13.23
CA LYS A 142 4.05 1.92 12.38
C LYS A 142 3.30 2.18 11.07
N PHE A 143 2.29 3.05 11.09
CA PHE A 143 1.56 3.50 9.91
C PHE A 143 2.51 4.21 8.93
N SER A 144 3.18 5.27 9.38
CA SER A 144 4.09 6.05 8.54
C SER A 144 5.22 5.18 8.03
N ARG A 145 5.89 4.41 8.89
CA ARG A 145 6.97 3.50 8.51
C ARG A 145 6.52 2.34 7.60
N PHE A 146 5.24 2.00 7.52
CA PHE A 146 4.74 0.95 6.65
C PHE A 146 4.30 1.50 5.28
N LEU A 147 3.62 2.66 5.25
CA LEU A 147 2.94 3.17 4.06
C LEU A 147 3.57 4.44 3.46
N LEU A 148 4.25 5.25 4.28
CA LEU A 148 4.75 6.58 3.90
C LEU A 148 6.28 6.66 3.81
N SER A 149 6.98 6.07 4.78
CA SER A 149 8.44 6.03 4.86
C SER A 149 8.93 4.74 4.20
N LEU A 150 9.36 4.87 2.96
CA LEU A 150 9.99 3.79 2.21
C LEU A 150 11.45 4.18 1.94
N GLY A 151 12.39 3.28 2.27
CA GLY A 151 13.83 3.54 2.18
C GLY A 151 14.45 4.16 3.44
N ASP A 152 13.78 4.06 4.59
CA ASP A 152 14.37 4.49 5.86
C ASP A 152 15.37 3.44 6.35
N GLY A 153 16.65 3.80 6.37
CA GLY A 153 17.77 2.94 6.77
C GLY A 153 17.78 2.58 8.27
N GLY A 154 16.77 2.98 9.04
CA GLY A 154 16.71 2.79 10.49
C GLY A 154 16.78 1.34 10.99
N LYS A 155 16.69 0.32 10.11
CA LYS A 155 16.92 -1.10 10.46
C LYS A 155 18.37 -1.58 10.25
N GLU A 156 19.28 -0.76 9.73
CA GLU A 156 20.69 -1.15 9.51
C GLU A 156 21.49 -1.34 10.82
N HIS A 157 20.96 -0.91 11.98
CA HIS A 157 21.69 -0.92 13.25
C HIS A 157 21.25 -1.99 14.27
N SER A 158 20.41 -2.97 13.92
CA SER A 158 20.14 -4.10 14.81
C SER A 158 21.13 -5.24 14.58
N GLU A 159 21.94 -5.58 15.59
CA GLU A 159 23.01 -6.62 15.56
C GLU A 159 22.52 -8.04 15.23
N HIS A 160 21.21 -8.27 15.19
CA HIS A 160 20.65 -9.51 14.67
C HIS A 160 20.26 -9.28 13.22
N GLY A 161 20.91 -10.00 12.30
CA GLY A 161 20.64 -9.95 10.86
C GLY A 161 19.14 -10.10 10.57
N THR A 162 18.45 -8.95 10.48
CA THR A 162 17.08 -8.91 10.01
C THR A 162 17.19 -9.07 8.50
N GLY A 163 16.62 -10.15 7.96
CA GLY A 163 16.63 -10.41 6.52
C GLY A 163 15.75 -9.45 5.72
N GLY A 164 15.71 -8.17 6.10
CA GLY A 164 14.91 -7.10 5.53
C GLY A 164 15.72 -6.30 4.51
N SER A 165 15.26 -6.29 3.27
CA SER A 165 15.83 -5.52 2.17
C SER A 165 15.63 -4.02 2.42
N TYR A 166 16.65 -3.28 2.86
CA TYR A 166 16.81 -1.81 2.82
C TYR A 166 15.53 -0.94 2.96
N GLY A 167 14.56 -1.31 3.79
CA GLY A 167 13.27 -0.60 3.91
C GLY A 167 12.31 -0.74 2.71
N PHE A 168 12.58 -1.63 1.74
CA PHE A 168 11.75 -1.88 0.55
C PHE A 168 10.84 -3.10 0.66
N GLY A 169 10.98 -3.95 1.67
CA GLY A 169 10.09 -5.13 1.87
C GLY A 169 8.60 -4.80 1.97
N LYS A 170 8.23 -3.52 2.10
CA LYS A 170 6.84 -3.02 2.15
C LYS A 170 6.26 -2.73 0.77
N SER A 171 7.08 -2.52 -0.25
CA SER A 171 6.59 -2.33 -1.63
C SER A 171 6.21 -3.65 -2.32
N VAL A 172 6.39 -4.80 -1.65
CA VAL A 172 5.96 -6.11 -2.16
C VAL A 172 4.47 -6.18 -2.45
N TYR A 173 3.65 -5.52 -1.64
CA TYR A 173 2.20 -5.59 -1.79
C TYR A 173 1.76 -4.84 -3.06
N SER A 174 2.25 -3.62 -3.26
CA SER A 174 1.96 -2.83 -4.45
C SER A 174 2.61 -3.42 -5.70
N SER A 175 3.87 -3.86 -5.62
CA SER A 175 4.53 -4.50 -6.75
C SER A 175 3.88 -5.83 -7.18
N ASN A 176 3.16 -6.54 -6.31
CA ASN A 176 2.37 -7.72 -6.69
C ASN A 176 0.94 -7.40 -7.14
N SER A 177 0.54 -6.13 -7.13
CA SER A 177 -0.72 -5.65 -7.71
C SER A 177 -0.52 -5.34 -9.20
N GLY A 178 -1.44 -5.79 -10.06
CA GLY A 178 -1.37 -5.51 -11.50
C GLY A 178 -1.39 -4.01 -11.82
N ILE A 179 -2.07 -3.22 -10.98
CA ILE A 179 -2.14 -1.77 -11.11
C ILE A 179 -1.17 -1.03 -10.19
N LEU A 180 -0.26 -1.72 -9.50
CA LEU A 180 0.72 -1.13 -8.57
C LEU A 180 0.10 -0.41 -7.34
N THR A 181 -1.14 -0.76 -6.98
CA THR A 181 -1.93 -0.12 -5.92
C THR A 181 -2.29 -1.12 -4.81
N ILE A 182 -2.29 -0.65 -3.56
CA ILE A 182 -2.78 -1.39 -2.39
C ILE A 182 -3.72 -0.55 -1.56
N PHE A 183 -4.52 -1.24 -0.74
CA PHE A 183 -5.31 -0.64 0.32
C PHE A 183 -4.96 -1.34 1.63
N ALA A 184 -4.47 -0.58 2.61
CA ALA A 184 -4.18 -1.06 3.94
C ALA A 184 -5.32 -0.68 4.88
N TYR A 185 -5.92 -1.69 5.51
CA TYR A 185 -6.88 -1.50 6.59
C TYR A 185 -6.32 -2.10 7.87
N SER A 186 -6.38 -1.36 8.97
CA SER A 186 -5.86 -1.81 10.26
C SER A 186 -6.78 -1.39 11.39
N ARG A 187 -7.18 -2.35 12.23
CA ARG A 187 -7.75 -2.07 13.56
C ARG A 187 -6.62 -2.11 14.58
N THR A 188 -6.43 -1.00 15.29
CA THR A 188 -5.26 -0.80 16.15
C THR A 188 -5.58 0.15 17.30
N LYS A 189 -4.56 0.63 17.99
CA LYS A 189 -4.65 1.65 19.02
C LYS A 189 -3.85 2.90 18.60
N ASP A 190 -4.36 4.07 18.94
CA ASP A 190 -3.65 5.34 18.77
C ASP A 190 -2.49 5.48 19.78
N GLY A 191 -1.77 6.60 19.74
CA GLY A 191 -0.68 6.89 20.68
C GLY A 191 -1.06 6.91 22.16
N ASN A 192 -2.36 7.03 22.47
CA ASN A 192 -2.91 7.01 23.83
C ASN A 192 -3.53 5.65 24.21
N GLY A 193 -3.42 4.63 23.35
CA GLY A 193 -3.97 3.30 23.59
C GLY A 193 -5.46 3.16 23.25
N LYS A 194 -6.11 4.17 22.68
CA LYS A 194 -7.54 4.12 22.32
C LYS A 194 -7.74 3.37 21.01
N PRO A 195 -8.77 2.51 20.88
CA PRO A 195 -9.07 1.82 19.63
C PRO A 195 -9.27 2.79 18.45
N MET A 196 -8.68 2.45 17.31
CA MET A 196 -8.69 3.22 16.08
C MET A 196 -8.78 2.27 14.87
N SER A 197 -9.40 2.74 13.79
CA SER A 197 -9.37 2.06 12.49
C SER A 197 -8.73 2.97 11.45
N LEU A 198 -7.80 2.43 10.68
CA LEU A 198 -7.09 3.11 9.61
C LEU A 198 -7.47 2.47 8.28
N LEU A 199 -7.72 3.29 7.27
CA LEU A 199 -7.84 2.87 5.88
C LEU A 199 -7.00 3.82 5.02
N PHE A 200 -6.09 3.27 4.22
CA PHE A 200 -5.21 4.06 3.37
C PHE A 200 -4.95 3.34 2.06
N GLY A 201 -5.24 4.00 0.94
CA GLY A 201 -4.85 3.56 -0.39
C GLY A 201 -3.48 4.16 -0.74
N CYS A 202 -2.61 3.40 -1.38
CA CYS A 202 -1.42 3.98 -2.00
C CYS A 202 -1.00 3.22 -3.26
N GLY A 203 -0.32 3.93 -4.15
CA GLY A 203 0.25 3.38 -5.37
C GLY A 203 1.63 3.95 -5.67
N TYR A 204 2.47 3.11 -6.26
CA TYR A 204 3.84 3.46 -6.63
C TYR A 204 4.04 3.17 -8.11
N TYR A 205 3.90 4.24 -8.90
CA TYR A 205 3.85 4.22 -10.35
C TYR A 205 5.13 4.77 -10.98
N ARG A 206 5.22 4.67 -12.31
CA ARG A 206 6.25 5.39 -13.07
C ARG A 206 6.12 6.90 -12.87
N LYS A 207 7.27 7.57 -12.80
CA LYS A 207 7.35 9.04 -12.87
C LYS A 207 6.73 9.51 -14.18
N HIS A 208 5.79 10.46 -14.13
CA HIS A 208 5.03 10.86 -15.32
C HIS A 208 4.70 12.35 -15.33
N LYS A 209 4.27 12.84 -16.49
CA LYS A 209 3.65 14.16 -16.66
C LYS A 209 2.15 14.03 -16.85
N HIS A 210 1.37 14.99 -16.35
CA HIS A 210 -0.08 15.05 -16.59
C HIS A 210 -0.56 16.51 -16.51
N HIS A 211 -1.18 17.01 -17.58
CA HIS A 211 -1.57 18.43 -17.72
C HIS A 211 -0.45 19.41 -17.33
N ASP A 212 0.70 19.26 -18.00
CA ASP A 212 1.94 20.05 -17.82
C ASP A 212 2.68 19.91 -16.48
N ASP A 213 2.04 19.32 -15.47
CA ASP A 213 2.66 19.02 -14.18
C ASP A 213 3.47 17.71 -14.20
N GLY A 214 4.59 17.69 -13.50
CA GLY A 214 5.40 16.49 -13.27
C GLY A 214 5.08 15.84 -11.93
N PHE A 215 4.96 14.52 -11.90
CA PHE A 215 4.63 13.73 -10.72
C PHE A 215 5.70 12.68 -10.44
N THR A 216 5.99 12.40 -9.16
CA THR A 216 7.00 11.40 -8.75
C THR A 216 6.58 9.96 -9.06
N GLY A 217 5.29 9.74 -9.29
CA GLY A 217 4.67 8.42 -9.40
C GLY A 217 4.12 7.89 -8.09
N ARG A 218 4.33 8.56 -6.95
CA ARG A 218 3.66 8.22 -5.69
C ARG A 218 2.25 8.80 -5.66
N ALA A 219 1.28 8.02 -5.19
CA ALA A 219 -0.08 8.48 -4.98
C ALA A 219 -0.73 7.82 -3.77
N TRP A 220 -1.70 8.51 -3.15
CA TRP A 220 -2.50 8.02 -2.01
C TRP A 220 -3.86 8.72 -1.91
#